data_AF-A0A937PM70-F1
#
_entry.id   AF-A0A937PM70-F1
#
_cell.length_a   1.000
_cell.length_b   1.000
_cell.length_c   1.000
_cell.angle_alpha   90.00
_cell.angle_beta   90.00
_cell.angle_gamma   90.00
#
_symmetry.space_group_name_H-M   'P 1'
#
loop_
_entity.id
_entity.type
_entity.pdbx_description
1 polymer ?
#
loop_
_entity_poly.entity_id
_entity_poly.type
_entity_poly.pdbx_seq_one_letter_code
_entity_poly.pdbx_strand_id
1 'polypeptide(L)'
;MAIATLKDAIRLNYYAGDVTPVIVTPADHDRFMLSVKDAALACQAGSDYVAFYQQFEKRLLPRLAAWLTEHKEKVHQAFVSVREGGLLFLVVRQQARYDAEFTDDLSALDAEIARNPEFNMIRLDVLALPLVSDEGARSFLNPEAVMVFHAKPR
;
A
#
# COMPACT_ATOMS: atom_id res chain seq x y z
N MET A 1 -1.52 13.32 25.33
CA MET A 1 -2.32 13.65 24.12
C MET A 1 -3.19 14.84 24.45
N ALA A 2 -2.98 15.98 23.79
CA ALA A 2 -3.88 17.12 23.92
C ALA A 2 -5.10 16.86 23.02
N ILE A 3 -6.30 16.88 23.60
CA ILE A 3 -7.55 16.85 22.84
C ILE A 3 -7.79 18.29 22.40
N ALA A 4 -7.53 18.58 21.12
CA ALA A 4 -7.81 19.90 20.57
C ALA A 4 -9.32 20.15 20.61
N THR A 5 -9.73 21.23 21.27
CA THR A 5 -11.11 21.70 21.25
C THR A 5 -11.41 22.36 19.90
N LEU A 6 -12.65 22.21 19.40
CA LEU A 6 -13.11 22.85 18.14
C LEU A 6 -12.90 24.38 18.12
N LYS A 7 -12.73 25.02 19.28
CA LYS A 7 -12.39 26.44 19.42
C LYS A 7 -10.99 26.80 18.88
N ASP A 8 -10.07 25.84 18.81
CA ASP A 8 -8.67 26.06 18.42
C ASP A 8 -8.37 25.56 16.99
N ALA A 9 -9.40 25.07 16.29
CA ALA A 9 -9.26 24.53 14.94
C ALA A 9 -9.20 25.64 13.89
N ILE A 10 -8.21 25.55 12.99
CA ILE A 10 -8.17 26.39 11.79
C ILE A 10 -9.16 25.82 10.77
N ARG A 11 -10.21 26.58 10.45
CA ARG A 11 -11.20 26.19 9.45
C ARG A 11 -10.76 26.68 8.07
N LEU A 12 -10.43 25.74 7.19
CA LEU A 12 -10.21 26.00 5.77
C LEU A 12 -11.53 25.85 5.01
N ASN A 13 -11.89 26.84 4.21
CA ASN A 13 -13.05 26.77 3.32
C ASN A 13 -12.57 26.64 1.87
N TYR A 14 -12.68 25.44 1.30
CA TYR A 14 -12.24 25.12 -0.06
C TYR A 14 -12.77 26.11 -1.11
N TYR A 15 -14.01 26.59 -0.94
CA TYR A 15 -14.67 27.49 -1.89
C TYR A 15 -14.34 28.98 -1.68
N ALA A 16 -13.51 29.32 -0.69
CA ALA A 16 -13.01 30.69 -0.52
C ALA A 16 -12.06 31.12 -1.65
N GLY A 17 -11.67 30.18 -2.53
CA GLY A 17 -10.89 30.44 -3.74
C GLY A 17 -9.41 30.72 -3.48
N ASP A 18 -8.68 31.03 -4.55
CA ASP A 18 -7.22 31.23 -4.54
C ASP A 18 -6.78 32.57 -3.92
N VAL A 19 -7.74 33.40 -3.51
CA VAL A 19 -7.51 34.77 -3.07
C VAL A 19 -7.03 34.85 -1.63
N THR A 20 -7.36 33.85 -0.80
CA THR A 20 -6.95 33.83 0.61
C THR A 20 -5.68 32.99 0.77
N PRO A 21 -4.53 33.60 1.14
CA PRO A 21 -3.31 32.85 1.41
C PRO A 21 -3.36 32.22 2.81
N VAL A 22 -2.84 31.01 2.92
CA VAL A 22 -2.54 30.32 4.18
C VAL A 22 -1.04 30.40 4.40
N ILE A 23 -0.61 30.86 5.59
CA ILE A 23 0.79 30.85 6.00
C ILE A 23 1.01 29.62 6.88
N VAL A 24 1.92 28.73 6.46
CA VAL A 24 2.34 27.58 7.27
C VAL A 24 3.66 27.93 7.95
N THR A 25 3.75 27.66 9.25
CA THR A 25 4.99 27.83 10.03
C THR A 25 5.40 26.46 10.57
N PRO A 26 6.32 25.76 9.88
CA PRO A 26 6.84 24.48 10.34
C PRO A 26 7.83 24.67 11.52
N ALA A 27 8.27 23.56 12.09
CA ALA A 27 9.15 23.55 13.27
C ALA A 27 10.56 24.10 12.99
N ASP A 28 11.03 24.05 11.75
CA ASP A 28 12.27 24.66 11.28
C ASP A 28 12.15 26.18 11.07
N HIS A 29 10.96 26.75 11.30
CA HIS A 29 10.61 28.14 11.06
C HIS A 29 10.72 28.60 9.60
N ASP A 30 10.87 27.68 8.64
CA ASP A 30 10.87 28.01 7.22
C ASP A 30 9.44 28.18 6.72
N ARG A 31 8.96 29.43 6.77
CA ARG A 31 7.56 29.75 6.47
C ARG A 31 7.32 29.73 4.97
N PHE A 32 6.22 29.10 4.57
CA PHE A 32 5.76 29.14 3.20
C PHE A 32 4.28 29.51 3.12
N MET A 33 3.85 29.97 1.95
CA MET A 33 2.47 30.36 1.68
C MET A 33 1.90 29.49 0.57
N LEU A 34 0.62 29.15 0.69
CA LEU A 34 -0.15 28.45 -0.33
C LEU A 34 -1.60 28.93 -0.30
N SER A 35 -2.38 28.62 -1.34
CA SER A 35 -3.80 28.95 -1.35
C SER A 35 -4.57 28.12 -0.31
N VAL A 36 -5.73 28.60 0.15
CA VAL A 36 -6.65 27.79 0.99
C VAL A 36 -7.03 26.47 0.29
N LYS A 37 -7.17 26.49 -1.03
CA LYS A 37 -7.45 25.31 -1.85
C LYS A 37 -6.33 24.28 -1.76
N ASP A 38 -5.08 24.70 -1.98
CA ASP A 38 -3.92 23.81 -1.92
C ASP A 38 -3.71 23.29 -0.50
N ALA A 39 -3.93 24.12 0.52
CA ALA A 39 -3.86 23.71 1.92
C ALA A 39 -4.90 22.62 2.24
N ALA A 40 -6.14 22.80 1.77
CA ALA A 40 -7.18 21.79 1.94
C ALA A 40 -6.85 20.47 1.22
N LEU A 41 -6.34 20.54 -0.02
CA LEU A 41 -5.91 19.36 -0.77
C LEU A 41 -4.74 18.64 -0.09
N ALA A 42 -3.75 19.37 0.42
CA ALA A 42 -2.62 18.80 1.15
C ALA A 42 -3.07 18.10 2.44
N CYS A 43 -4.00 18.70 3.20
CA CYS A 43 -4.58 18.07 4.38
C CYS A 43 -5.35 16.80 4.04
N GLN A 44 -6.13 16.81 2.95
CA GLN A 44 -6.85 15.63 2.48
C GLN A 44 -5.88 14.52 2.06
N ALA A 45 -4.88 14.84 1.23
CA ALA A 45 -3.87 13.88 0.80
C ALA A 45 -3.08 13.30 1.99
N GLY A 46 -2.76 14.11 2.99
CA GLY A 46 -2.11 13.65 4.22
C GLY A 46 -3.00 12.69 5.02
N SER A 47 -4.30 12.99 5.15
CA SER A 47 -5.26 12.09 5.79
C SER A 47 -5.39 10.76 5.03
N ASP A 48 -5.51 10.82 3.71
CA ASP A 48 -5.61 9.66 2.83
C ASP A 48 -4.35 8.79 2.91
N TYR A 49 -3.17 9.41 2.95
CA TYR A 49 -1.90 8.72 3.14
C TYR A 49 -1.85 7.97 4.47
N VAL A 50 -2.25 8.60 5.58
CA VAL A 50 -2.28 7.96 6.90
C VAL A 50 -3.26 6.77 6.90
N ALA A 51 -4.44 6.94 6.30
CA ALA A 51 -5.44 5.88 6.20
C ALA A 51 -4.93 4.70 5.35
N PHE A 52 -4.37 4.98 4.17
CA PHE A 52 -3.74 3.96 3.31
C PHE A 52 -2.64 3.22 4.06
N TYR A 53 -1.71 3.95 4.70
CA TYR A 53 -0.58 3.36 5.42
C TYR A 53 -1.04 2.41 6.54
N GLN A 54 -2.09 2.80 7.28
CA GLN A 54 -2.69 1.92 8.29
C GLN A 54 -3.27 0.64 7.70
N GLN A 55 -3.96 0.71 6.56
CA GLN A 55 -4.47 -0.49 5.88
C GLN A 55 -3.33 -1.36 5.37
N PHE A 56 -2.32 -0.75 4.76
CA PHE A 56 -1.16 -1.46 4.22
C PHE A 56 -0.37 -2.18 5.32
N GLU A 57 0.10 -1.45 6.32
CA GLU A 57 0.99 -1.98 7.35
C GLU A 57 0.27 -2.92 8.31
N LYS A 58 -0.92 -2.54 8.80
CA LYS A 58 -1.57 -3.25 9.90
C LYS A 58 -2.52 -4.36 9.46
N ARG A 59 -2.92 -4.37 8.19
CA ARG A 59 -3.91 -5.33 7.68
C ARG A 59 -3.38 -6.12 6.50
N LEU A 60 -2.89 -5.46 5.46
CA LEU A 60 -2.46 -6.13 4.23
C LEU A 60 -1.22 -7.00 4.49
N LEU A 61 -0.14 -6.42 5.02
CA LEU A 61 1.11 -7.17 5.25
C LEU A 61 0.90 -8.40 6.16
N PRO A 62 0.17 -8.31 7.29
CA PRO A 62 -0.14 -9.49 8.10
C PRO A 62 -0.97 -10.53 7.34
N ARG A 63 -1.95 -10.11 6.55
CA ARG A 63 -2.78 -11.03 5.76
C ARG A 63 -1.97 -11.78 4.71
N LEU A 64 -1.09 -11.09 3.99
CA LEU A 64 -0.18 -11.69 3.00
C LEU A 64 0.82 -12.64 3.69
N ALA A 65 1.37 -12.24 4.85
CA ALA A 65 2.28 -13.09 5.62
C ALA A 65 1.59 -14.37 6.13
N ALA A 66 0.34 -14.28 6.59
CA ALA A 66 -0.47 -15.42 7.00
C ALA A 66 -0.70 -16.38 5.82
N TRP A 67 -1.12 -15.85 4.66
CA TRP A 67 -1.28 -16.64 3.44
C TRP A 67 0.01 -17.36 3.03
N LEU A 68 1.15 -16.66 3.07
CA LEU A 68 2.45 -17.24 2.75
C LEU A 68 2.86 -18.34 3.74
N THR A 69 2.46 -18.23 5.00
CA THR A 69 2.73 -19.24 6.04
C THR A 69 1.93 -20.52 5.76
N GLU A 70 0.66 -20.38 5.38
CA GLU A 70 -0.22 -21.49 4.98
C GLU A 70 0.32 -22.21 3.73
N HIS A 71 0.95 -21.48 2.81
CA HIS A 71 1.45 -22.00 1.53
C HIS A 71 2.98 -22.16 1.46
N LYS A 72 3.67 -22.15 2.61
CA LYS A 72 5.15 -22.11 2.68
C LYS A 72 5.86 -23.25 1.93
N GLU A 73 5.18 -24.38 1.75
CA GLU A 73 5.71 -25.55 1.04
C GLU A 73 5.59 -25.42 -0.49
N LYS A 74 4.67 -24.58 -0.97
CA LYS A 74 4.45 -24.31 -2.40
C LYS A 74 5.17 -23.04 -2.87
N VAL A 75 5.56 -22.15 -1.96
CA VAL A 75 6.20 -20.86 -2.27
C VAL A 75 7.72 -20.91 -2.12
N HIS A 76 8.44 -20.47 -3.15
CA HIS A 76 9.89 -20.28 -3.12
C HIS A 76 10.23 -18.89 -2.56
N GLN A 77 9.58 -17.86 -3.10
CA GLN A 77 9.77 -16.46 -2.71
C GLN A 77 8.51 -15.66 -3.00
N ALA A 78 8.29 -14.57 -2.27
CA ALA A 78 7.22 -13.63 -2.57
C ALA A 78 7.68 -12.18 -2.41
N PHE A 79 7.01 -11.29 -3.13
CA PHE A 79 7.32 -9.88 -3.20
C PHE A 79 6.04 -9.06 -3.15
N VAL A 80 6.14 -7.87 -2.56
CA VAL A 80 5.19 -6.79 -2.80
C VAL A 80 5.91 -5.67 -3.53
N SER A 81 5.36 -5.19 -4.63
CA SER A 81 5.91 -4.10 -5.42
C SER A 81 4.82 -3.13 -5.86
N VAL A 82 5.20 -2.02 -6.49
CA VAL A 82 4.27 -1.02 -7.02
C VAL A 82 4.20 -1.17 -8.54
N ARG A 83 2.98 -1.10 -9.09
CA ARG A 83 2.70 -1.03 -10.53
C ARG A 83 1.83 0.17 -10.86
N GLU A 84 1.65 0.45 -12.15
CA GLU A 84 0.67 1.43 -12.61
C GLU A 84 -0.72 1.05 -12.06
N GLY A 85 -1.25 1.87 -11.16
CA GLY A 85 -2.58 1.72 -10.61
C GLY A 85 -2.70 1.00 -9.26
N GLY A 86 -1.62 0.45 -8.69
CA GLY A 86 -1.69 -0.22 -7.39
C GLY A 86 -0.45 -0.99 -6.95
N LEU A 87 -0.67 -1.94 -6.06
CA LEU A 87 0.31 -2.87 -5.53
C LEU A 87 0.27 -4.18 -6.32
N LEU A 88 1.42 -4.83 -6.46
CA LEU A 88 1.56 -6.19 -6.97
C LEU A 88 2.02 -7.10 -5.84
N PHE A 89 1.29 -8.17 -5.58
CA PHE A 89 1.77 -9.32 -4.82
C PHE A 89 2.25 -10.42 -5.77
N LEU A 90 3.56 -10.54 -5.93
CA LEU A 90 4.20 -11.52 -6.79
C LEU A 90 4.65 -12.72 -5.97
N VAL A 91 4.27 -13.93 -6.38
CA VAL A 91 4.66 -15.18 -5.73
C VAL A 91 5.39 -16.09 -6.71
N VAL A 92 6.64 -16.41 -6.41
CA VAL A 92 7.44 -17.41 -7.14
C VAL A 92 7.23 -18.75 -6.48
N ARG A 93 6.74 -19.73 -7.24
CA ARG A 93 6.43 -21.08 -6.75
C ARG A 93 7.68 -21.95 -6.65
N GLN A 94 7.66 -22.97 -5.79
CA GLN A 94 8.74 -23.96 -5.68
C GLN A 94 8.83 -24.91 -6.88
N GLN A 95 7.77 -25.00 -7.69
CA GLN A 95 7.68 -25.92 -8.82
C GLN A 95 7.42 -25.16 -10.12
N ALA A 96 7.99 -25.65 -11.22
CA ALA A 96 7.75 -25.11 -12.56
C ALA A 96 6.41 -25.57 -13.16
N ARG A 97 5.87 -26.71 -12.68
CA ARG A 97 4.63 -27.28 -13.21
C ARG A 97 3.41 -26.47 -12.78
N TYR A 98 2.45 -26.32 -13.67
CA TYR A 98 1.15 -25.73 -13.37
C TYR A 98 0.44 -26.47 -12.22
N ASP A 99 -0.17 -25.71 -11.33
CA ASP A 99 -0.91 -26.16 -10.14
C ASP A 99 -2.18 -25.32 -10.06
N ALA A 100 -3.29 -25.98 -10.39
CA ALA A 100 -4.60 -25.34 -10.43
C ALA A 100 -5.05 -24.91 -9.03
N GLU A 101 -4.85 -25.77 -8.03
CA GLU A 101 -5.22 -25.49 -6.64
C GLU A 101 -4.52 -24.23 -6.13
N PHE A 102 -3.20 -24.11 -6.36
CA PHE A 102 -2.46 -22.90 -5.98
C PHE A 102 -2.97 -21.64 -6.70
N THR A 103 -3.37 -21.77 -7.96
CA THR A 103 -3.90 -20.65 -8.75
C THR A 103 -5.28 -20.22 -8.23
N ASP A 104 -6.12 -21.18 -7.86
CA ASP A 104 -7.43 -20.94 -7.26
C ASP A 104 -7.27 -20.28 -5.88
N ASP A 105 -6.34 -20.76 -5.04
CA ASP A 105 -6.04 -20.19 -3.72
C ASP A 105 -5.54 -18.74 -3.82
N LEU A 106 -4.67 -18.45 -4.79
CA LEU A 106 -4.17 -17.09 -5.01
C LEU A 106 -5.28 -16.16 -5.56
N SER A 107 -6.15 -16.69 -6.42
CA SER A 107 -7.31 -15.95 -6.92
C SER A 107 -8.34 -15.68 -5.81
N ALA A 108 -8.49 -16.61 -4.86
CA ALA A 108 -9.32 -16.41 -3.68
C ALA A 108 -8.77 -15.31 -2.77
N LEU A 109 -7.45 -15.25 -2.59
CA LEU A 109 -6.80 -14.16 -1.85
C LEU A 109 -7.08 -12.79 -2.49
N ASP A 110 -6.95 -12.69 -3.81
CA ASP A 110 -7.26 -11.47 -4.56
C ASP A 110 -8.71 -11.04 -4.36
N ALA A 111 -9.65 -11.97 -4.55
CA ALA A 111 -11.07 -11.71 -4.36
C ALA A 111 -11.42 -11.32 -2.92
N GLU A 112 -10.76 -11.92 -1.92
CA GLU A 112 -10.92 -11.57 -0.51
C GLU A 112 -10.50 -10.12 -0.25
N ILE A 113 -9.31 -9.75 -0.72
CA ILE A 113 -8.76 -8.40 -0.52
C ILE A 113 -9.62 -7.36 -1.23
N ALA A 114 -10.00 -7.62 -2.49
CA ALA A 114 -10.82 -6.72 -3.29
C ALA A 114 -12.23 -6.48 -2.72
N ARG A 115 -12.81 -7.48 -2.02
CA ARG A 115 -14.16 -7.39 -1.47
C ARG A 115 -14.21 -6.92 -0.02
N ASN A 116 -13.09 -6.91 0.69
CA ASN A 116 -13.07 -6.55 2.10
C ASN A 116 -13.04 -5.01 2.26
N PRO A 117 -14.04 -4.39 2.93
CA PRO A 117 -14.09 -2.95 3.15
C PRO A 117 -12.88 -2.38 3.92
N GLU A 118 -12.17 -3.23 4.65
CA GLU A 118 -10.96 -2.85 5.38
C GLU A 118 -9.75 -2.51 4.48
N PHE A 119 -9.84 -2.87 3.19
CA PHE A 119 -8.84 -2.62 2.15
C PHE A 119 -9.33 -1.64 1.08
N ASN A 120 -10.33 -0.80 1.38
CA ASN A 120 -10.97 0.09 0.40
C ASN A 120 -10.01 1.10 -0.29
N MET A 121 -8.82 1.35 0.26
CA MET A 121 -7.79 2.20 -0.35
C MET A 121 -6.70 1.39 -1.07
N ILE A 122 -6.73 0.06 -0.97
CA ILE A 122 -5.73 -0.83 -1.52
C ILE A 122 -6.25 -1.40 -2.84
N ARG A 123 -5.49 -1.17 -3.91
CA ARG A 123 -5.64 -1.89 -5.17
C ARG A 123 -4.48 -2.87 -5.24
N LEU A 124 -4.77 -4.15 -5.10
CA LEU A 124 -3.79 -5.22 -5.15
C LEU A 124 -4.05 -6.06 -6.39
N ASP A 125 -3.00 -6.33 -7.16
CA ASP A 125 -2.97 -7.38 -8.15
C ASP A 125 -2.14 -8.55 -7.60
N VAL A 126 -2.57 -9.78 -7.87
CA VAL A 126 -1.80 -10.99 -7.53
C VAL A 126 -1.22 -11.62 -8.79
N LEU A 127 0.02 -12.12 -8.70
CA LEU A 127 0.67 -12.83 -9.80
C LEU A 127 1.48 -14.02 -9.27
N ALA A 128 1.25 -15.20 -9.85
CA ALA A 128 2.08 -16.37 -9.63
C ALA A 128 3.04 -16.58 -10.79
N LEU A 129 4.32 -16.81 -10.47
CA LEU A 129 5.31 -17.30 -11.42
C LEU A 129 5.67 -18.75 -11.10
N PRO A 130 5.99 -19.57 -12.12
CA PRO A 130 6.68 -20.83 -11.89
C PRO A 130 8.04 -20.58 -11.20
N LEU A 131 8.73 -21.64 -10.80
CA LEU A 131 10.11 -21.52 -10.32
C LEU A 131 10.98 -20.87 -11.41
N VAL A 132 11.39 -19.61 -11.17
CA VAL A 132 12.24 -18.81 -12.03
C VAL A 132 13.44 -18.30 -11.23
N SER A 133 14.49 -17.87 -11.93
CA SER A 133 15.62 -17.18 -11.29
C SER A 133 15.18 -15.82 -10.71
N ASP A 134 15.95 -15.31 -9.76
CA ASP A 134 15.78 -13.95 -9.22
C ASP A 134 15.74 -12.90 -10.32
N GLU A 135 16.56 -13.04 -11.36
CA GLU A 135 16.57 -12.14 -12.52
C GLU A 135 15.25 -12.22 -13.31
N GLY A 136 14.71 -13.42 -13.50
CA GLY A 136 13.40 -13.62 -14.12
C GLY A 136 12.29 -12.95 -13.33
N ALA A 137 12.30 -13.10 -11.99
CA ALA A 137 11.33 -12.45 -11.11
C ALA A 137 11.44 -10.92 -11.14
N ARG A 138 12.67 -10.37 -11.18
CA ARG A 138 12.92 -8.92 -11.20
C ARG A 138 12.29 -8.21 -12.39
N SER A 139 12.10 -8.88 -13.52
CA SER A 139 11.43 -8.30 -14.69
C SER A 139 9.97 -7.89 -14.43
N PHE A 140 9.35 -8.41 -13.36
CA PHE A 140 7.97 -8.10 -12.96
C PHE A 140 7.88 -7.04 -11.85
N LEU A 141 9.00 -6.61 -11.28
CA LEU A 141 9.10 -5.79 -10.07
C LEU A 141 9.62 -4.39 -10.41
N ASN A 142 9.15 -3.38 -9.65
CA ASN A 142 9.77 -2.07 -9.65
C ASN A 142 11.00 -2.10 -8.70
N PRO A 143 12.23 -1.86 -9.20
CA PRO A 143 13.44 -1.96 -8.38
C PRO A 143 13.52 -0.91 -7.26
N GLU A 144 12.82 0.22 -7.39
CA GLU A 144 12.81 1.30 -6.39
C GLU A 144 11.78 1.07 -5.28
N ALA A 145 10.82 0.17 -5.50
CA ALA A 145 9.70 -0.06 -4.61
C ALA A 145 9.38 -1.57 -4.54
N VAL A 146 10.24 -2.32 -3.87
CA VAL A 146 10.06 -3.75 -3.63
C VAL A 146 10.27 -4.11 -2.16
N MET A 147 9.33 -4.89 -1.63
CA MET A 147 9.43 -5.58 -0.35
C MET A 147 9.51 -7.07 -0.59
N VAL A 148 10.47 -7.74 0.06
CA VAL A 148 10.67 -9.19 -0.08
C VAL A 148 10.11 -9.89 1.15
N PHE A 149 9.34 -10.95 0.94
CA PHE A 149 8.88 -11.86 1.99
C PHE A 149 9.72 -13.13 2.00
N HIS A 150 10.14 -13.53 3.20
CA HIS A 150 10.84 -14.79 3.42
C HIS A 150 9.90 -15.74 4.18
N ALA A 151 9.37 -16.76 3.50
CA ALA A 151 8.48 -17.76 4.11
C ALA A 151 9.21 -18.73 5.07
N LYS A 152 10.55 -18.77 5.01
CA LYS A 152 11.41 -19.49 5.95
C LYS A 152 12.42 -18.53 6.59
N PRO A 153 12.64 -18.58 7.91
CA PRO A 153 13.76 -17.87 8.52
C PRO A 153 15.06 -18.37 7.89
N ARG A 154 15.97 -17.44 7.56
CA ARG A 154 17.32 -17.75 7.06
C ARG A 154 18.15 -18.43 8.15
#